data_AF-A0A521IE82-F1
#
_entry.id   AF-A0A521IE82-F1
#
_cell.length_a   1.000
_cell.length_b   1.000
_cell.length_c   1.000
_cell.angle_alpha   90.00
_cell.angle_beta   90.00
_cell.angle_gamma   90.00
#
_symmetry.space_group_name_H-M   'P 1'
#
loop_
_entity.id
_entity.type
_entity.pdbx_description
1 polymer ?
#
loop_
_entity_poly.entity_id
_entity_poly.type
_entity_poly.pdbx_seq_one_letter_code
_entity_poly.pdbx_strand_id
1 'polypeptide(L)'
;MKALFSPRTLFLCGILGIICLSAACRAPAPTSTPVLPTANVPTPLPPAPTAPPLTEAPTAVLPTQAPPTATAVIPTQPPPTPTVAVPTNAPSPLPTNTTSSGVATPIKPPTPTSASGSAVVEPTVDRGPLTGLYIAGLRFEPDYPRRNDPVMFYATLVNRTGREQYYPVCAEIFRPDAKKSFGITNCDNLTIPVGTNEIFIGSWTGSGIKECIPVRARAVLREQGEGEVRWVFTTTNGGELWTDFQVCP
;
A
#
# COMPACT_ATOMS: atom_id res chain seq x y z
N MET A 1 -59.39 -26.04 34.87
CA MET A 1 -58.29 -25.08 35.05
C MET A 1 -57.07 -25.64 34.30
N LYS A 2 -56.71 -25.07 33.15
CA LYS A 2 -55.61 -25.56 32.29
C LYS A 2 -54.41 -24.61 32.43
N ALA A 3 -53.25 -25.17 32.77
CA ALA A 3 -52.00 -24.45 32.98
C ALA A 3 -51.50 -23.85 31.65
N LEU A 4 -51.25 -22.54 31.64
CA LEU A 4 -50.99 -21.70 30.46
C LEU A 4 -49.51 -21.39 30.23
N PHE A 5 -48.57 -22.04 30.92
CA PHE A 5 -47.16 -21.70 30.82
C PHE A 5 -46.31 -22.86 30.29
N SER A 6 -45.76 -22.63 29.10
CA SER A 6 -44.79 -23.52 28.45
C SER A 6 -43.46 -23.47 29.23
N PRO A 7 -42.85 -24.64 29.52
CA PRO A 7 -41.59 -24.71 30.28
C PRO A 7 -40.41 -24.01 29.58
N ARG A 8 -40.51 -23.75 28.27
CA ARG A 8 -39.50 -22.98 27.52
C ARG A 8 -39.48 -21.50 27.86
N THR A 9 -40.62 -20.92 28.26
CA THR A 9 -40.72 -19.49 28.60
C THR A 9 -40.11 -19.20 29.97
N LEU A 10 -40.20 -20.15 30.91
CA LEU A 10 -39.57 -20.03 32.22
C LEU A 10 -38.03 -20.11 32.16
N PHE A 11 -37.48 -20.88 31.23
CA PHE A 11 -36.02 -20.99 31.08
C PHE A 11 -35.38 -19.71 30.50
N LEU A 12 -36.07 -19.04 29.58
CA LEU A 12 -35.59 -17.77 28.99
C LEU A 12 -35.63 -16.59 29.98
N CYS A 13 -36.65 -16.51 30.84
CA CYS A 13 -36.68 -15.49 31.91
C CYS A 13 -35.59 -15.71 32.96
N GLY A 14 -35.22 -16.97 33.25
CA GLY A 14 -34.14 -17.28 34.20
C GLY A 14 -32.76 -16.80 33.73
N ILE A 15 -32.45 -16.94 32.44
CA ILE A 15 -31.15 -16.54 31.88
C ILE A 15 -31.03 -15.00 31.81
N LEU A 16 -32.10 -14.29 31.47
CA LEU A 16 -32.10 -12.83 31.44
C LEU A 16 -31.87 -12.21 32.82
N GLY A 17 -32.40 -12.83 33.89
CA GLY A 17 -32.21 -12.36 35.27
C GLY A 17 -30.76 -12.47 35.76
N ILE A 18 -30.04 -13.52 35.36
CA ILE A 18 -28.64 -13.74 35.79
C ILE A 18 -27.68 -12.75 35.10
N ILE A 19 -27.98 -12.34 33.86
CA ILE A 19 -27.16 -11.36 33.14
C ILE A 19 -27.33 -9.95 33.74
N CYS A 20 -28.51 -9.59 34.24
CA CYS A 20 -28.73 -8.28 34.86
C CYS A 20 -28.12 -8.14 36.26
N LEU A 21 -28.01 -9.23 37.06
CA LEU A 21 -27.41 -9.15 38.40
C LEU A 21 -25.88 -9.09 38.41
N SER A 22 -25.20 -9.39 37.30
CA SER A 22 -23.73 -9.33 37.22
C SER A 22 -23.17 -7.96 36.82
N ALA A 23 -24.04 -6.99 36.49
CA ALA A 23 -23.63 -5.63 36.12
C ALA A 23 -23.51 -4.66 37.32
N ALA A 24 -23.99 -5.01 38.51
CA ALA A 24 -24.12 -4.06 39.63
C ALA A 24 -22.91 -3.97 40.59
N CYS A 25 -21.84 -4.77 40.39
CA CYS A 25 -20.70 -4.83 41.33
C CYS A 25 -19.33 -4.57 40.68
N ARG A 26 -19.24 -3.69 39.67
CA ARG A 26 -17.93 -3.16 39.25
C ARG A 26 -17.64 -1.88 40.02
N ALA A 27 -16.67 -1.99 40.94
CA ALA A 27 -16.07 -0.83 41.60
C ALA A 27 -15.58 0.17 40.53
N PRO A 28 -15.74 1.48 40.77
CA PRO A 28 -15.25 2.50 39.84
C PRO A 28 -13.74 2.32 39.65
N ALA A 29 -13.35 2.15 38.38
CA ALA A 29 -11.94 2.08 38.01
C ALA A 29 -11.24 3.39 38.45
N PRO A 30 -9.98 3.33 38.92
CA PRO A 30 -9.25 4.53 39.32
C PRO A 30 -9.11 5.45 38.11
N THR A 31 -9.71 6.63 38.21
CA THR A 31 -9.58 7.71 37.23
C THR A 31 -8.12 8.13 37.18
N SER A 32 -7.41 7.76 36.12
CA SER A 32 -6.07 8.25 35.85
C SER A 32 -6.13 9.74 35.56
N THR A 33 -5.44 10.53 36.37
CA THR A 33 -5.28 11.98 36.15
C THR A 33 -4.53 12.19 34.84
N PRO A 34 -5.05 12.97 33.88
CA PRO A 34 -4.35 13.26 32.64
C PRO A 34 -3.08 14.06 32.94
N VAL A 35 -1.93 13.48 32.60
CA VAL A 35 -0.64 14.16 32.65
C VAL A 35 -0.63 15.23 31.55
N LEU A 36 -0.43 16.49 31.93
CA LEU A 36 -0.32 17.60 30.99
C LEU A 36 0.83 17.35 30.01
N PRO A 37 0.65 17.53 28.69
CA PRO A 37 1.74 17.41 27.73
C PRO A 37 2.82 18.44 28.09
N THR A 38 4.01 17.94 28.41
CA THR A 38 5.20 18.76 28.59
C THR A 38 5.53 19.39 27.24
N ALA A 39 5.53 20.71 27.18
CA ALA A 39 5.86 21.45 25.97
C ALA A 39 7.29 21.07 25.53
N ASN A 40 7.40 20.41 24.38
CA ASN A 40 8.69 20.11 23.78
C ASN A 40 9.38 21.40 23.39
N VAL A 41 10.50 21.68 24.06
CA VAL A 41 11.45 22.72 23.68
C VAL A 41 11.95 22.41 22.26
N PRO A 42 11.90 23.36 21.31
CA PRO A 42 12.34 23.12 19.94
C PRO A 42 13.84 22.79 19.90
N THR A 43 14.16 21.58 19.44
CA THR A 43 15.53 21.15 19.16
C THR A 43 16.08 21.98 17.98
N PRO A 44 17.24 22.63 18.12
CA PRO A 44 17.83 23.39 17.02
C PRO A 44 18.14 22.48 15.83
N LEU A 45 17.76 22.93 14.63
CA LEU A 45 18.04 22.23 13.38
C LEU A 45 19.55 22.06 13.17
N PRO A 46 19.99 20.89 12.67
CA PRO A 46 21.39 20.67 12.32
C PRO A 46 21.83 21.63 11.19
N PRO A 47 23.09 22.09 11.19
CA PRO A 47 23.62 22.96 10.16
C PRO A 47 23.60 22.27 8.79
N ALA A 48 23.29 23.05 7.75
CA ALA A 48 23.21 22.55 6.38
C ALA A 48 24.58 22.02 5.90
N PRO A 49 24.61 20.94 5.09
CA PRO A 49 25.84 20.40 4.52
C PRO A 49 26.53 21.45 3.66
N THR A 50 27.81 21.69 3.94
CA THR A 50 28.65 22.58 3.11
C THR A 50 28.92 21.91 1.77
N ALA A 51 28.61 22.59 0.68
CA ALA A 51 28.85 22.09 -0.67
C ALA A 51 30.34 21.81 -0.91
N PRO A 52 30.70 20.72 -1.60
CA PRO A 52 32.09 20.42 -1.93
C PRO A 52 32.67 21.46 -2.91
N PRO A 53 33.98 21.74 -2.83
CA PRO A 53 34.64 22.67 -3.74
C PRO A 53 34.62 22.15 -5.18
N LEU A 54 34.41 23.05 -6.14
CA LEU A 54 34.46 22.79 -7.57
C LEU A 54 35.91 22.46 -7.98
N THR A 55 36.12 21.24 -8.48
CA THR A 55 37.39 20.75 -9.01
C THR A 55 37.76 21.47 -10.32
N GLU A 56 38.99 21.99 -10.37
CA GLU A 56 39.57 22.72 -11.51
C GLU A 56 39.74 21.86 -12.77
N ALA A 57 39.74 22.55 -13.92
CA ALA A 57 39.82 21.99 -15.27
C ALA A 57 41.19 21.34 -15.57
N PRO A 58 41.23 20.31 -16.44
CA PRO A 58 42.47 19.58 -16.73
C PRO A 58 43.43 20.41 -17.58
N THR A 59 44.68 20.51 -17.11
CA THR A 59 45.82 21.05 -17.87
C THR A 59 46.32 20.02 -18.88
N ALA A 60 46.48 20.42 -20.14
CA ALA A 60 47.01 19.60 -21.21
C ALA A 60 48.50 19.28 -21.00
N VAL A 61 48.86 18.00 -21.06
CA VAL A 61 50.24 17.52 -20.91
C VAL A 61 50.88 17.32 -22.29
N LEU A 62 52.07 17.89 -22.49
CA LEU A 62 52.90 17.76 -23.69
C LEU A 62 53.76 16.48 -23.61
N PRO A 63 53.84 15.64 -24.67
CA PRO A 63 54.67 14.44 -24.63
C PRO A 63 56.14 14.74 -24.98
N THR A 64 57.06 14.39 -24.08
CA THR A 64 58.50 14.28 -24.37
C THR A 64 58.86 12.81 -24.49
N GLN A 65 59.30 12.38 -25.67
CA GLN A 65 59.79 11.02 -25.94
C GLN A 65 61.25 10.86 -25.47
N ALA A 66 61.53 9.74 -24.79
CA ALA A 66 62.87 9.22 -24.51
C ALA A 66 62.95 7.73 -24.92
N PRO A 67 64.15 7.21 -25.26
CA PRO A 67 64.32 5.92 -25.95
C PRO A 67 64.25 4.69 -25.01
N PRO A 68 63.96 3.48 -25.55
CA PRO A 68 63.68 2.30 -24.75
C PRO A 68 64.98 1.61 -24.27
N THR A 69 65.08 1.37 -22.97
CA THR A 69 66.01 0.38 -22.41
C THR A 69 65.21 -0.87 -22.03
N ALA A 70 65.44 -1.96 -22.76
CA ALA A 70 64.82 -3.24 -22.50
C ALA A 70 65.41 -3.84 -21.21
N THR A 71 64.56 -4.00 -20.19
CA THR A 71 64.85 -4.82 -19.01
C THR A 71 63.73 -5.85 -18.88
N ALA A 72 64.10 -7.13 -18.93
CA ALA A 72 63.19 -8.24 -18.71
C ALA A 72 62.73 -8.24 -17.25
N VAL A 73 61.43 -8.04 -17.02
CA VAL A 73 60.81 -8.11 -15.70
C VAL A 73 59.82 -9.28 -15.68
N ILE A 74 60.01 -10.15 -14.69
CA ILE A 74 59.21 -11.32 -14.35
C ILE A 74 57.75 -10.88 -14.08
N PRO A 75 56.72 -11.57 -14.59
CA PRO A 75 55.33 -11.20 -14.32
C PRO A 75 54.94 -11.54 -12.88
N THR A 76 54.96 -10.53 -12.01
CA THR A 76 54.20 -10.57 -10.76
C THR A 76 52.79 -10.11 -11.06
N GLN A 77 51.84 -11.05 -11.08
CA GLN A 77 50.43 -10.79 -11.29
C GLN A 77 49.87 -9.98 -10.10
N PRO A 78 49.41 -8.73 -10.31
CA PRO A 78 48.78 -7.96 -9.24
C PRO A 78 47.41 -8.58 -8.87
N PRO A 79 47.01 -8.52 -7.59
CA PRO A 79 45.68 -8.96 -7.17
C PRO A 79 44.59 -8.12 -7.87
N PRO A 80 43.43 -8.71 -8.18
CA PRO A 80 42.37 -8.01 -8.90
C PRO A 80 41.84 -6.84 -8.05
N THR A 81 42.00 -5.63 -8.57
CA THR A 81 41.36 -4.43 -8.05
C THR A 81 39.84 -4.56 -8.24
N PRO A 82 39.01 -4.33 -7.20
CA PRO A 82 37.56 -4.32 -7.36
C PRO A 82 37.15 -3.13 -8.23
N THR A 83 36.72 -3.40 -9.46
CA THR A 83 36.07 -2.41 -10.32
C THR A 83 34.70 -2.08 -9.75
N VAL A 84 34.59 -0.94 -9.09
CA VAL A 84 33.30 -0.36 -8.72
C VAL A 84 32.65 0.15 -10.01
N ALA A 85 31.69 -0.61 -10.53
CA ALA A 85 30.84 -0.16 -11.62
C ALA A 85 29.95 0.97 -11.10
N VAL A 86 30.20 2.20 -11.57
CA VAL A 86 29.29 3.33 -11.38
C VAL A 86 28.07 3.10 -12.28
N PRO A 87 26.85 2.97 -11.75
CA PRO A 87 25.66 2.83 -12.59
C PRO A 87 25.46 4.12 -13.38
N THR A 88 25.65 4.02 -14.70
CA THR A 88 25.27 5.07 -15.63
C THR A 88 23.75 5.01 -15.78
N ASN A 89 23.05 5.91 -15.10
CA ASN A 89 21.62 6.12 -15.31
C ASN A 89 21.40 6.62 -16.74
N ALA A 90 21.06 5.69 -17.64
CA ALA A 90 20.53 6.04 -18.94
C ALA A 90 19.15 6.68 -18.75
N PRO A 91 18.86 7.85 -19.33
CA PRO A 91 17.53 8.44 -19.28
C PRO A 91 16.52 7.52 -19.98
N SER A 92 15.51 7.08 -19.22
CA SER A 92 14.40 6.27 -19.72
C SER A 92 13.60 7.09 -20.76
N PRO A 93 13.35 6.57 -21.97
CA PRO A 93 12.54 7.27 -22.96
C PRO A 93 11.09 7.39 -22.48
N LEU A 94 10.56 8.61 -22.60
CA LEU A 94 9.17 8.97 -22.30
C LEU A 94 8.22 8.21 -23.25
N PRO A 95 7.16 7.54 -22.75
CA PRO A 95 6.19 6.89 -23.63
C PRO A 95 5.40 7.94 -24.41
N THR A 96 5.59 7.96 -25.73
CA THR A 96 4.81 8.78 -26.66
C THR A 96 3.51 8.05 -26.96
N ASN A 97 2.39 8.60 -26.51
CA ASN A 97 1.06 8.10 -26.88
C ASN A 97 0.76 8.43 -28.35
N THR A 98 0.80 7.41 -29.19
CA THR A 98 0.43 7.51 -30.60
C THR A 98 -1.10 7.45 -30.73
N THR A 99 -1.72 8.60 -31.00
CA THR A 99 -3.15 8.70 -31.32
C THR A 99 -3.38 8.12 -32.72
N SER A 100 -4.01 6.95 -32.80
CA SER A 100 -4.46 6.36 -34.07
C SER A 100 -5.74 7.05 -34.54
N SER A 101 -5.63 7.90 -35.56
CA SER A 101 -6.77 8.37 -36.35
C SER A 101 -7.20 7.27 -37.32
N GLY A 102 -8.23 6.52 -36.93
CA GLY A 102 -8.93 5.55 -37.77
C GLY A 102 -9.92 6.23 -38.72
N VAL A 103 -9.54 6.23 -39.99
CA VAL A 103 -10.30 6.39 -41.24
C VAL A 103 -11.83 6.30 -41.14
N ALA A 104 -12.49 7.34 -41.65
CA ALA A 104 -13.92 7.41 -41.90
C ALA A 104 -14.34 6.52 -43.09
N THR A 105 -15.35 5.67 -42.88
CA THR A 105 -16.09 4.96 -43.93
C THR A 105 -17.42 5.67 -44.26
N PRO A 106 -17.95 5.54 -45.48
CA PRO A 106 -19.08 6.33 -45.96
C PRO A 106 -20.45 5.77 -45.50
N ILE A 107 -21.16 6.63 -44.78
CA ILE A 107 -22.61 6.91 -44.75
C ILE A 107 -23.54 5.88 -45.44
N LYS A 108 -24.29 5.14 -44.60
CA LYS A 108 -25.57 4.50 -44.96
C LYS A 108 -26.73 5.41 -44.47
N PRO A 109 -27.83 5.59 -45.23
CA PRO A 109 -28.93 6.50 -44.86
C PRO A 109 -29.68 6.06 -43.59
N PRO A 110 -30.28 7.00 -42.84
CA PRO A 110 -30.79 6.76 -41.49
C PRO A 110 -32.14 6.02 -41.49
N THR A 111 -32.22 4.98 -40.66
CA THR A 111 -33.50 4.47 -40.14
C THR A 111 -33.89 5.32 -38.94
N PRO A 112 -35.11 5.86 -38.84
CA PRO A 112 -35.54 6.60 -37.66
C PRO A 112 -35.74 5.61 -36.50
N THR A 113 -34.80 5.59 -35.57
CA THR A 113 -34.98 4.92 -34.27
C THR A 113 -35.01 6.00 -33.20
N SER A 114 -36.15 6.11 -32.54
CA SER A 114 -36.44 7.05 -31.45
C SER A 114 -35.30 7.14 -30.45
N ALA A 115 -34.88 8.37 -30.20
CA ALA A 115 -34.05 8.74 -29.06
C ALA A 115 -34.79 8.39 -27.76
N SER A 116 -34.40 7.28 -27.14
CA SER A 116 -34.54 7.10 -25.69
C SER A 116 -33.14 7.14 -25.13
N GLY A 117 -32.75 8.31 -24.62
CA GLY A 117 -31.49 8.51 -23.91
C GLY A 117 -31.48 7.66 -22.66
N SER A 118 -31.00 6.42 -22.77
CA SER A 118 -30.49 5.70 -21.62
C SER A 118 -29.17 6.35 -21.25
N ALA A 119 -29.23 7.29 -20.30
CA ALA A 119 -28.07 7.53 -19.45
C ALA A 119 -27.60 6.15 -18.98
N VAL A 120 -26.34 5.81 -19.26
CA VAL A 120 -25.72 4.64 -18.66
C VAL A 120 -25.69 4.95 -17.17
N VAL A 121 -26.71 4.46 -16.47
CA VAL A 121 -26.77 4.47 -15.01
C VAL A 121 -25.67 3.51 -14.59
N GLU A 122 -24.47 4.07 -14.38
CA GLU A 122 -23.41 3.37 -13.69
C GLU A 122 -24.02 2.90 -12.36
N PRO A 123 -23.99 1.59 -12.07
CA PRO A 123 -24.61 1.09 -10.86
C PRO A 123 -23.96 1.80 -9.66
N THR A 124 -24.74 2.64 -8.99
CA THR A 124 -24.36 3.27 -7.73
C THR A 124 -24.28 2.16 -6.66
N VAL A 125 -23.21 1.38 -6.71
CA VAL A 125 -22.83 0.52 -5.60
C VAL A 125 -22.56 1.48 -4.45
N ASP A 126 -23.31 1.34 -3.36
CA ASP A 126 -23.04 2.06 -2.13
C ASP A 126 -21.64 1.67 -1.63
N ARG A 127 -20.64 2.50 -1.95
CA ARG A 127 -19.24 2.31 -1.55
C ARG A 127 -18.96 2.88 -0.16
N GLY A 128 -20.00 3.36 0.53
CA GLY A 128 -19.90 4.02 1.82
C GLY A 128 -18.81 5.10 1.83
N PRO A 129 -17.88 5.07 2.81
CA PRO A 129 -16.85 6.10 2.97
C PRO A 129 -15.81 6.15 1.84
N LEU A 130 -15.74 5.11 0.99
CA LEU A 130 -14.81 5.05 -0.14
C LEU A 130 -15.33 5.75 -1.40
N THR A 131 -16.47 6.44 -1.34
CA THR A 131 -17.00 7.17 -2.49
C THR A 131 -15.99 8.22 -2.98
N GLY A 132 -15.52 8.08 -4.22
CA GLY A 132 -14.49 8.94 -4.82
C GLY A 132 -13.04 8.54 -4.50
N LEU A 133 -12.82 7.45 -3.77
CA LEU A 133 -11.51 6.85 -3.52
C LEU A 133 -11.38 5.52 -4.26
N TYR A 134 -10.28 5.37 -4.99
CA TYR A 134 -10.02 4.17 -5.80
C TYR A 134 -8.58 3.71 -5.61
N ILE A 135 -8.33 2.44 -5.93
CA ILE A 135 -6.96 1.91 -6.04
C ILE A 135 -6.60 1.71 -7.50
N ALA A 136 -5.40 2.17 -7.89
CA ALA A 136 -4.85 2.00 -9.22
C ALA A 136 -3.68 0.99 -9.25
N GLY A 137 -3.01 0.77 -8.11
CA GLY A 137 -1.86 -0.11 -8.01
C GLY A 137 -1.63 -0.58 -6.58
N LEU A 138 -1.10 -1.79 -6.43
CA LEU A 138 -0.61 -2.32 -5.16
C LEU A 138 0.69 -3.06 -5.42
N ARG A 139 1.79 -2.52 -4.89
CA ARG A 139 3.12 -3.14 -4.97
C ARG A 139 3.62 -3.48 -3.57
N PHE A 140 4.59 -4.37 -3.53
CA PHE A 140 5.24 -4.78 -2.29
C PHE A 140 6.77 -4.79 -2.47
N GLU A 141 7.49 -4.68 -1.37
CA GLU A 141 8.96 -4.78 -1.33
C GLU A 141 9.37 -5.66 -0.13
N PRO A 142 10.39 -6.54 -0.28
CA PRO A 142 11.17 -6.80 -1.50
C PRO A 142 10.43 -7.66 -2.52
N ASP A 143 10.90 -7.70 -3.78
CA ASP A 143 10.32 -8.53 -4.87
C ASP A 143 10.34 -10.04 -4.56
N TYR A 144 11.28 -10.46 -3.70
CA TYR A 144 11.42 -11.83 -3.23
C TYR A 144 11.30 -11.91 -1.71
N PRO A 145 10.08 -11.81 -1.14
CA PRO A 145 9.84 -11.92 0.28
C PRO A 145 10.38 -13.21 0.89
N ARG A 146 11.07 -13.08 2.03
CA ARG A 146 11.52 -14.21 2.83
C ARG A 146 10.77 -14.27 4.16
N ARG A 147 10.71 -15.46 4.73
CA ARG A 147 10.12 -15.71 6.03
C ARG A 147 10.84 -14.88 7.10
N ASN A 148 10.06 -14.28 7.99
CA ASN A 148 10.53 -13.39 9.06
C ASN A 148 11.13 -12.05 8.60
N ASP A 149 11.22 -11.79 7.29
CA ASP A 149 11.56 -10.46 6.78
C ASP A 149 10.26 -9.64 6.61
N PRO A 150 10.32 -8.32 6.85
CA PRO A 150 9.17 -7.45 6.64
C PRO A 150 8.89 -7.26 5.14
N VAL A 151 7.63 -7.42 4.76
CA VAL A 151 7.10 -7.08 3.44
C VAL A 151 6.37 -5.75 3.55
N MET A 152 6.91 -4.73 2.89
CA MET A 152 6.37 -3.37 2.86
C MET A 152 5.37 -3.25 1.72
N PHE A 153 4.19 -2.68 1.96
CA PHE A 153 3.17 -2.49 0.95
C PHE A 153 2.98 -1.02 0.61
N TYR A 154 2.88 -0.73 -0.69
CA TYR A 154 2.60 0.61 -1.21
C TYR A 154 1.39 0.54 -2.14
N ALA A 155 0.40 1.39 -1.87
CA ALA A 155 -0.80 1.50 -2.69
C ALA A 155 -0.75 2.79 -3.51
N THR A 156 -1.00 2.68 -4.81
CA THR A 156 -1.31 3.84 -5.66
C THR A 156 -2.80 4.11 -5.55
N LEU A 157 -3.17 5.15 -4.82
CA LEU A 157 -4.56 5.55 -4.58
C LEU A 157 -4.94 6.73 -5.47
N VAL A 158 -6.19 6.74 -5.93
CA VAL A 158 -6.79 7.82 -6.72
C VAL A 158 -7.89 8.47 -5.88
N ASN A 159 -7.66 9.70 -5.46
CA ASN A 159 -8.61 10.49 -4.69
C ASN A 159 -9.25 11.57 -5.58
N ARG A 160 -10.53 11.34 -5.91
CA ARG A 160 -11.39 12.24 -6.70
C ARG A 160 -12.37 13.03 -5.84
N THR A 161 -12.24 13.01 -4.52
CA THR A 161 -13.18 13.68 -3.61
C THR A 161 -13.04 15.21 -3.60
N GLY A 162 -11.98 15.75 -4.22
CA GLY A 162 -11.67 17.18 -4.25
C GLY A 162 -11.02 17.72 -2.97
N ARG A 163 -10.77 16.87 -1.97
CA ARG A 163 -10.08 17.21 -0.73
C ARG A 163 -9.22 16.05 -0.22
N GLU A 164 -8.26 16.36 0.65
CA GLU A 164 -7.51 15.31 1.34
C GLU A 164 -8.44 14.48 2.23
N GLN A 165 -8.13 13.19 2.34
CA GLN A 165 -8.89 12.24 3.13
C GLN A 165 -7.98 11.61 4.18
N TYR A 166 -8.54 11.21 5.32
CA TYR A 166 -7.79 10.63 6.42
C TYR A 166 -8.44 9.32 6.85
N TYR A 167 -7.82 8.20 6.50
CA TYR A 167 -8.42 6.88 6.69
C TYR A 167 -7.40 5.83 7.15
N PRO A 168 -7.83 4.84 7.96
CA PRO A 168 -7.03 3.69 8.36
C PRO A 168 -6.96 2.67 7.22
N VAL A 169 -5.93 2.78 6.38
CA VAL A 169 -5.72 1.91 5.22
C VAL A 169 -4.63 0.88 5.54
N CYS A 170 -4.88 -0.37 5.18
CA CYS A 170 -3.94 -1.48 5.36
C CYS A 170 -4.03 -2.49 4.22
N ALA A 171 -3.07 -3.40 4.14
CA ALA A 171 -3.09 -4.53 3.24
C ALA A 171 -3.60 -5.78 3.98
N GLU A 172 -4.63 -6.44 3.43
CA GLU A 172 -5.02 -7.79 3.85
C GLU A 172 -4.33 -8.82 2.95
N ILE A 173 -3.73 -9.83 3.57
CA ILE A 173 -3.01 -10.92 2.90
C ILE A 173 -3.87 -12.18 2.98
N PHE A 174 -3.99 -12.91 1.88
CA PHE A 174 -4.76 -14.14 1.76
C PHE A 174 -3.90 -15.24 1.14
N ARG A 175 -4.19 -16.49 1.50
CA ARG A 175 -3.80 -17.62 0.66
C ARG A 175 -4.72 -17.68 -0.56
N PRO A 176 -4.27 -18.26 -1.69
CA PRO A 176 -5.16 -18.57 -2.80
C PRO A 176 -6.41 -19.29 -2.31
N ASP A 177 -7.58 -18.86 -2.79
CA ASP A 177 -8.90 -19.41 -2.49
C ASP A 177 -9.38 -19.35 -1.02
N ALA A 178 -8.57 -18.79 -0.12
CA ALA A 178 -8.94 -18.64 1.27
C ALA A 178 -10.01 -17.56 1.43
N LYS A 179 -11.09 -17.89 2.16
CA LYS A 179 -12.15 -16.93 2.53
C LYS A 179 -11.73 -16.00 3.68
N LYS A 180 -10.73 -16.40 4.46
CA LYS A 180 -10.20 -15.66 5.61
C LYS A 180 -8.81 -15.12 5.28
N SER A 181 -8.53 -13.91 5.76
CA SER A 181 -7.20 -13.32 5.67
C SER A 181 -6.19 -14.18 6.44
N PHE A 182 -5.05 -14.44 5.80
CA PHE A 182 -3.88 -15.06 6.40
C PHE A 182 -3.12 -14.09 7.31
N GLY A 183 -3.11 -12.81 6.96
CA GLY A 183 -2.49 -11.74 7.72
C GLY A 183 -3.06 -10.37 7.34
N ILE A 184 -2.72 -9.36 8.13
CA ILE A 184 -3.07 -7.96 7.86
C ILE A 184 -1.90 -7.07 8.32
N THR A 185 -1.63 -5.98 7.61
CA THR A 185 -0.70 -4.94 8.08
C THR A 185 -1.35 -4.10 9.19
N ASN A 186 -0.56 -3.25 9.85
CA ASN A 186 -1.12 -2.22 10.72
C ASN A 186 -1.98 -1.25 9.91
N CYS A 187 -3.20 -0.96 10.39
CA CYS A 187 -4.15 -0.05 9.75
C CYS A 187 -3.99 1.34 10.39
N ASP A 188 -2.86 1.98 10.10
CA ASP A 188 -2.58 3.33 10.57
C ASP A 188 -3.39 4.34 9.76
N ASN A 189 -3.76 5.46 10.37
CA ASN A 189 -4.44 6.52 9.65
C ASN A 189 -3.46 7.22 8.71
N LEU A 190 -3.81 7.25 7.43
CA LEU A 190 -3.00 7.84 6.37
C LEU A 190 -3.72 9.04 5.76
N THR A 191 -2.96 10.09 5.44
CA THR A 191 -3.45 11.19 4.62
C THR A 191 -3.37 10.79 3.15
N ILE A 192 -4.50 10.78 2.47
CA ILE A 192 -4.62 10.49 1.04
C ILE A 192 -4.80 11.83 0.30
N PRO A 193 -3.75 12.36 -0.36
CA PRO A 193 -3.85 13.63 -1.07
C PRO A 193 -4.79 13.51 -2.26
N VAL A 194 -5.31 14.65 -2.73
CA VAL A 194 -6.09 14.72 -3.96
C VAL A 194 -5.24 14.27 -5.16
N GLY A 195 -5.86 13.61 -6.14
CA GLY A 195 -5.17 13.12 -7.34
C GLY A 195 -4.71 11.67 -7.19
N THR A 196 -3.63 11.30 -7.89
CA THR A 196 -3.07 9.94 -7.88
C THR A 196 -1.74 9.95 -7.18
N ASN A 197 -1.64 9.23 -6.06
CA ASN A 197 -0.43 9.19 -5.24
C ASN A 197 -0.13 7.78 -4.78
N GLU A 198 1.15 7.44 -4.70
CA GLU A 198 1.61 6.21 -4.07
C GLU A 198 1.93 6.46 -2.61
N ILE A 199 1.39 5.61 -1.73
CA ILE A 199 1.46 5.77 -0.28
C ILE A 199 1.83 4.43 0.34
N PHE A 200 2.72 4.47 1.34
CA PHE A 200 3.02 3.32 2.18
C PHE A 200 1.83 2.99 3.09
N ILE A 201 1.32 1.76 3.03
CA ILE A 201 0.12 1.31 3.76
C ILE A 201 0.41 0.27 4.86
N GLY A 202 1.68 0.03 5.16
CA GLY A 202 2.11 -0.81 6.26
C GLY A 202 2.98 -2.00 5.85
N SER A 203 3.46 -2.72 6.87
CA SER A 203 4.36 -3.87 6.72
C SER A 203 3.74 -5.14 7.29
N TRP A 204 4.07 -6.29 6.72
CA TRP A 204 3.68 -7.61 7.23
C TRP A 204 4.87 -8.56 7.29
N THR A 205 4.98 -9.32 8.37
CA THR A 205 6.03 -10.34 8.54
C THR A 205 5.42 -11.73 8.53
N GLY A 206 5.76 -12.51 7.50
CA GLY A 206 5.30 -13.90 7.36
C GLY A 206 5.99 -14.84 8.34
N SER A 207 5.36 -15.11 9.49
CA SER A 207 5.83 -16.09 10.47
C SER A 207 5.24 -17.48 10.21
N GLY A 208 5.95 -18.53 10.64
CA GLY A 208 5.47 -19.92 10.57
C GLY A 208 5.46 -20.57 9.18
N ILE A 209 5.99 -19.90 8.14
CA ILE A 209 6.10 -20.41 6.78
C ILE A 209 7.29 -21.39 6.70
N LYS A 210 7.06 -22.64 6.27
CA LYS A 210 8.10 -23.68 6.17
C LYS A 210 8.53 -24.02 4.74
N GLU A 211 7.73 -23.63 3.77
CA GLU A 211 7.92 -23.85 2.34
C GLU A 211 7.45 -22.61 1.59
N CYS A 212 7.81 -22.47 0.32
CA CYS A 212 7.39 -21.31 -0.45
C CYS A 212 5.87 -21.34 -0.69
N ILE A 213 5.14 -20.42 -0.09
CA ILE A 213 3.67 -20.35 -0.21
C ILE A 213 3.26 -19.21 -1.15
N PRO A 214 2.32 -19.46 -2.09
CA PRO A 214 1.68 -18.39 -2.83
C PRO A 214 0.72 -17.64 -1.88
N VAL A 215 0.70 -16.32 -2.00
CA VAL A 215 -0.19 -15.42 -1.27
C VAL A 215 -0.61 -14.28 -2.20
N ARG A 216 -1.69 -13.61 -1.82
CA ARG A 216 -2.19 -12.43 -2.53
C ARG A 216 -2.59 -11.36 -1.54
N ALA A 217 -2.38 -10.10 -1.89
CA ALA A 217 -2.76 -8.97 -1.06
C ALA A 217 -3.73 -8.04 -1.79
N ARG A 218 -4.55 -7.33 -1.00
CA ARG A 218 -5.40 -6.23 -1.46
C ARG A 218 -5.42 -5.12 -0.40
N ALA A 219 -5.69 -3.89 -0.82
CA ALA A 219 -5.86 -2.77 0.11
C ALA A 219 -7.30 -2.71 0.64
N VAL A 220 -7.45 -2.45 1.93
CA VAL A 220 -8.74 -2.25 2.59
C VAL A 220 -8.69 -1.04 3.51
N LEU A 221 -9.86 -0.42 3.73
CA LEU A 221 -10.10 0.51 4.82
C LEU A 221 -10.77 -0.27 5.96
N ARG A 222 -10.20 -0.15 7.16
CA ARG A 222 -10.72 -0.82 8.36
C ARG A 222 -11.02 0.20 9.45
N GLU A 223 -12.30 0.46 9.67
CA GLU A 223 -12.71 1.40 10.71
C GLU A 223 -12.49 0.78 12.10
N GLN A 224 -11.73 1.46 12.95
CA GLN A 224 -11.49 1.01 14.32
C GLN A 224 -12.71 1.33 15.19
N GLY A 225 -13.36 0.32 15.76
CA GLY A 225 -14.52 0.50 16.64
C GLY A 225 -15.33 -0.78 16.90
N GLU A 226 -16.40 -0.66 17.70
CA GLU A 226 -17.39 -1.73 17.88
C GLU A 226 -18.12 -1.99 16.56
N GLY A 227 -17.90 -3.18 15.97
CA GLY A 227 -18.52 -3.55 14.70
C GLY A 227 -17.63 -3.38 13.47
N GLU A 228 -16.31 -3.42 13.64
CA GLU A 228 -15.26 -3.47 12.60
C GLU A 228 -15.80 -3.72 11.17
N VAL A 229 -16.08 -2.63 10.46
CA VAL A 229 -16.51 -2.68 9.07
C VAL A 229 -15.29 -2.60 8.17
N ARG A 230 -15.24 -3.50 7.19
CA ARG A 230 -14.16 -3.58 6.21
C ARG A 230 -14.67 -3.12 4.87
N TRP A 231 -14.02 -2.11 4.30
CA TRP A 231 -14.33 -1.59 2.99
C TRP A 231 -13.19 -1.89 2.03
N VAL A 232 -13.46 -2.66 0.98
CA VAL A 232 -12.46 -3.04 -0.02
C VAL A 232 -12.28 -1.90 -1.01
N PHE A 233 -11.04 -1.47 -1.25
CA PHE A 233 -10.78 -0.52 -2.32
C PHE A 233 -11.03 -1.16 -3.68
N THR A 234 -11.74 -0.43 -4.53
CA THR A 234 -12.04 -0.85 -5.89
C THR A 234 -11.28 0.02 -6.88
N THR A 235 -10.97 -0.55 -8.03
CA THR A 235 -10.47 0.19 -9.18
C THR A 235 -11.53 1.16 -9.69
N THR A 236 -11.15 2.10 -10.55
CA THR A 236 -12.10 3.02 -11.20
C THR A 236 -13.19 2.30 -11.99
N ASN A 237 -12.94 1.05 -12.40
CA ASN A 237 -13.89 0.19 -13.11
C ASN A 237 -14.76 -0.66 -12.17
N GLY A 238 -14.60 -0.52 -10.85
CA GLY A 238 -15.37 -1.26 -9.84
C GLY A 238 -14.82 -2.64 -9.47
N GLY A 239 -13.77 -3.13 -10.14
CA GLY A 239 -13.13 -4.41 -9.80
C GLY A 239 -12.23 -4.31 -8.56
N GLU A 240 -12.08 -5.41 -7.82
CA GLU A 240 -11.05 -5.52 -6.77
C GLU A 240 -9.65 -5.61 -7.40
N LEU A 241 -8.67 -4.93 -6.79
CA LEU A 241 -7.28 -5.06 -7.18
C LEU A 241 -6.55 -6.03 -6.24
N TRP A 242 -5.98 -7.07 -6.82
CA TRP A 242 -5.15 -8.05 -6.13
C TRP A 242 -3.71 -7.97 -6.64
N THR A 243 -2.74 -8.18 -5.75
CA THR A 243 -1.33 -8.39 -6.12
C THR A 243 -0.90 -9.76 -5.59
N ASP A 244 -0.40 -10.61 -6.47
CA ASP A 244 0.02 -11.98 -6.16
C ASP A 244 1.54 -12.03 -5.94
N PHE A 245 1.97 -12.78 -4.93
CA PHE A 245 3.40 -12.96 -4.62
C PHE A 245 3.66 -14.28 -3.89
N GLN A 246 4.94 -14.62 -3.73
CA GLN A 246 5.36 -15.83 -3.04
C GLN A 246 6.28 -15.48 -1.88
N VAL A 247 6.09 -16.15 -0.74
CA VAL A 247 6.97 -16.01 0.42
C VAL A 247 7.71 -17.31 0.64
N CYS A 248 9.04 -17.26 0.60
CA CYS A 248 9.90 -18.42 0.79
C CYS A 248 10.58 -18.43 2.17
N PRO A 249 11.05 -19.59 2.65
CA PRO A 249 11.82 -19.71 3.90
C PRO A 249 13.09 -18.86 3.94
#